data_AF-A0A662GIF8-F1
#
_entry.id   AF-A0A662GIF8-F1
#
_cell.length_a   1.000
_cell.length_b   1.000
_cell.length_c   1.000
_cell.angle_alpha   90.00
_cell.angle_beta   90.00
_cell.angle_gamma   90.00
#
_symmetry.space_group_name_H-M   'P 1'
#
loop_
_entity.id
_entity.type
_entity.pdbx_description
1 polymer ?
#
loop_
_entity_poly.entity_id
_entity_poly.type
_entity_poly.pdbx_seq_one_letter_code
_entity_poly.pdbx_strand_id
1 'polypeptide(L)'
;MYIVLLYKEGSYDLLVLWILTISTALAVIIGYNLYMSIKKRFDEEYKVGRLLWRRIIHGIVYFIFVVLAYEAVTIRLKGEMASIVLFFVYLCLAVFALFIFGDIVISIYKVLKK
;
A
#
# COMPACT_ATOMS: atom_id res chain seq x y z
N MET A 1 4.56 1.91 -34.79
CA MET A 1 6.00 2.29 -34.84
C MET A 1 6.34 3.25 -33.71
N TYR A 2 6.05 2.88 -32.45
CA TYR A 2 6.42 3.65 -31.25
C TYR A 2 7.13 2.77 -30.21
N ILE A 3 6.90 1.44 -30.28
CA ILE A 3 7.54 0.44 -29.41
C ILE A 3 9.04 0.25 -29.76
N VAL A 4 9.44 0.50 -31.02
CA VAL A 4 10.81 0.24 -31.50
C VAL A 4 11.78 1.37 -31.15
N LEU A 5 11.29 2.59 -30.88
CA LEU A 5 12.17 3.74 -30.59
C LEU A 5 12.65 3.79 -29.13
N LEU A 6 11.95 3.17 -28.19
CA LEU A 6 12.38 3.07 -26.77
C LEU A 6 13.54 2.10 -26.55
N TYR A 7 13.80 1.19 -27.49
CA TYR A 7 14.82 0.14 -27.30
C TYR A 7 16.25 0.62 -27.56
N LYS A 8 16.42 1.81 -28.15
CA LYS A 8 17.73 2.28 -28.65
C LYS A 8 18.61 2.94 -27.57
N GLU A 9 18.06 3.21 -26.38
CA GLU A 9 18.77 3.68 -25.16
C GLU A 9 18.76 2.61 -24.03
N GLY A 10 18.39 1.37 -24.37
CA GLY A 10 17.60 0.48 -23.51
C GLY A 10 18.28 -0.43 -22.47
N SER A 11 19.56 -0.29 -22.12
CA SER A 11 20.15 -1.18 -21.09
C SER A 11 19.81 -0.74 -19.66
N TYR A 12 19.89 0.56 -19.38
CA TYR A 12 19.61 1.10 -18.04
C TYR A 12 18.11 1.14 -17.76
N ASP A 13 17.30 1.47 -18.79
CA ASP A 13 15.84 1.49 -18.68
C ASP A 13 15.24 0.13 -18.37
N LEU A 14 15.75 -0.94 -18.99
CA LEU A 14 15.24 -2.29 -18.72
C LEU A 14 15.53 -2.70 -17.28
N LEU A 15 16.75 -2.44 -16.79
CA LEU A 15 17.16 -2.78 -15.43
C LEU A 15 16.36 -1.99 -14.39
N VAL A 16 16.16 -0.69 -14.62
CA VAL A 16 15.32 0.16 -13.77
C VAL A 16 13.88 -0.36 -13.73
N LEU A 17 13.32 -0.72 -14.89
CA LEU A 17 11.96 -1.26 -15.00
C LEU A 17 11.82 -2.60 -14.26
N TRP A 18 12.83 -3.47 -14.34
CA TRP A 18 12.90 -4.73 -13.59
C TRP A 18 12.94 -4.49 -12.08
N ILE A 19 13.80 -3.58 -11.60
CA ILE A 19 13.89 -3.23 -10.18
C ILE A 19 12.55 -2.69 -9.68
N LEU A 20 11.91 -1.78 -10.43
CA LEU A 20 10.60 -1.22 -10.07
C LEU A 20 9.53 -2.32 -10.01
N THR A 21 9.53 -3.24 -10.97
CA THR A 21 8.55 -4.34 -11.02
C THR A 21 8.73 -5.29 -9.84
N ILE A 22 9.97 -5.71 -9.56
CA ILE A 22 10.30 -6.59 -8.43
C ILE A 22 9.94 -5.93 -7.10
N SER A 23 10.28 -4.65 -6.94
CA SER A 23 9.99 -3.91 -5.71
C SER A 23 8.50 -3.72 -5.49
N THR A 24 7.74 -3.46 -6.57
CA THR A 24 6.27 -3.38 -6.51
C THR A 24 5.66 -4.73 -6.14
N ALA A 25 6.11 -5.82 -6.76
CA ALA A 25 5.64 -7.16 -6.43
C ALA A 25 5.92 -7.51 -4.96
N LEU A 26 7.11 -7.21 -4.46
CA LEU A 26 7.47 -7.41 -3.05
C LEU A 26 6.59 -6.57 -2.13
N ALA A 27 6.40 -5.28 -2.43
CA ALA A 27 5.54 -4.40 -1.64
C ALA A 27 4.10 -4.94 -1.59
N VAL A 28 3.56 -5.42 -2.72
CA VAL A 28 2.23 -6.04 -2.80
C VAL A 28 2.14 -7.31 -1.96
N ILE A 29 3.12 -8.21 -2.05
CA ILE A 29 3.14 -9.46 -1.27
C ILE A 29 3.21 -9.17 0.23
N ILE A 30 4.10 -8.26 0.64
CA ILE A 30 4.25 -7.86 2.04
C ILE A 30 2.97 -7.21 2.54
N GLY A 31 2.44 -6.23 1.79
CA GLY A 31 1.21 -5.52 2.14
C GLY A 31 0.01 -6.45 2.26
N TYR A 32 -0.14 -7.40 1.34
CA TYR A 32 -1.22 -8.39 1.38
C TYR A 32 -1.14 -9.29 2.61
N ASN A 33 0.04 -9.84 2.90
CA ASN A 33 0.24 -10.72 4.05
C ASN A 33 0.02 -9.99 5.38
N LEU A 34 0.53 -8.75 5.48
CA LEU A 34 0.33 -7.91 6.65
C LEU A 34 -1.16 -7.62 6.87
N TYR A 35 -1.84 -7.21 5.81
CA TYR A 35 -3.29 -6.97 5.84
C TYR A 35 -4.07 -8.24 6.23
N MET A 36 -3.78 -9.39 5.63
CA MET A 36 -4.46 -10.65 5.96
C MET A 36 -4.24 -11.07 7.40
N SER A 37 -3.02 -10.90 7.92
CA SER A 37 -2.69 -11.18 9.32
C SER A 37 -3.50 -10.29 10.27
N ILE A 38 -3.52 -8.97 10.01
CA ILE A 38 -4.30 -7.99 10.78
C ILE A 38 -5.79 -8.33 10.72
N LYS A 39 -6.31 -8.58 9.52
CA LYS A 39 -7.71 -8.90 9.28
C LYS A 39 -8.13 -10.17 10.02
N LYS A 40 -7.33 -11.24 9.94
CA LYS A 40 -7.63 -12.50 10.63
C LYS A 40 -7.74 -12.26 12.14
N ARG A 41 -6.76 -11.55 12.71
CA ARG A 41 -6.74 -11.24 14.16
C ARG A 41 -7.92 -10.36 14.56
N PHE A 42 -8.28 -9.40 13.71
CA PHE A 42 -9.43 -8.53 13.91
C PHE A 42 -10.76 -9.31 13.86
N ASP A 43 -10.94 -10.19 12.86
CA ASP A 43 -12.14 -11.00 12.70
C ASP A 43 -12.27 -12.04 13.85
N GLU A 44 -11.16 -12.55 14.38
CA GLU A 44 -11.11 -13.41 15.55
C GLU A 44 -11.53 -12.68 16.85
N GLU A 45 -11.01 -11.48 17.07
CA GLU A 45 -11.27 -10.68 18.27
C GLU A 45 -12.70 -10.11 18.31
N TYR A 46 -13.24 -9.73 17.14
CA TYR A 46 -14.48 -8.95 17.04
C TYR A 46 -15.68 -9.75 16.51
N LYS A 47 -15.76 -11.05 16.82
CA LYS A 47 -16.80 -12.01 16.37
C LYS A 47 -18.28 -11.59 16.55
N VAL A 48 -18.60 -10.49 17.23
CA VAL A 48 -19.99 -10.12 17.61
C VAL A 48 -20.30 -8.65 17.31
N GLY A 49 -21.14 -8.44 16.29
CA GLY A 49 -22.08 -7.31 16.20
C GLY A 49 -21.52 -5.88 16.41
N ARG A 50 -20.45 -5.48 15.70
CA ARG A 50 -20.08 -4.07 15.43
C ARG A 50 -18.89 -3.91 14.45
N LEU A 51 -18.70 -4.88 13.55
CA LEU A 51 -17.51 -5.01 12.68
C LEU A 51 -17.25 -3.78 11.78
N LEU A 52 -18.29 -3.15 11.24
CA LEU A 52 -18.15 -2.04 10.28
C LEU A 52 -17.57 -0.78 10.90
N TRP A 53 -18.15 -0.32 12.01
CA TRP A 53 -17.71 0.91 12.70
C TRP A 53 -16.26 0.79 13.16
N ARG A 54 -15.89 -0.39 13.69
CA ARG A 54 -14.52 -0.65 14.13
C ARG A 54 -13.54 -0.71 12.96
N ARG A 55 -13.96 -1.22 11.79
CA ARG A 55 -13.17 -1.23 10.55
C ARG A 55 -12.94 0.18 10.01
N ILE A 56 -13.95 1.05 10.07
CA ILE A 56 -13.82 2.47 9.71
C ILE A 56 -12.81 3.17 10.64
N ILE A 57 -12.93 2.98 11.97
CA ILE A 57 -12.00 3.57 12.95
C ILE A 57 -10.56 3.09 12.68
N HIS A 58 -10.36 1.79 12.44
CA HIS A 58 -9.04 1.27 12.08
C HIS A 58 -8.52 1.86 10.77
N GLY A 59 -9.38 1.99 9.75
CA GLY A 59 -9.02 2.64 8.50
C GLY A 59 -8.52 4.07 8.69
N ILE A 60 -9.20 4.86 9.53
CA ILE A 60 -8.78 6.23 9.88
C ILE A 60 -7.44 6.22 10.63
N VAL A 61 -7.28 5.35 11.61
CA VAL A 61 -6.02 5.23 12.37
C VAL A 61 -4.86 4.87 11.44
N TYR A 62 -5.05 3.91 10.53
CA TYR A 62 -4.03 3.55 9.55
C TYR A 62 -3.70 4.71 8.59
N PHE A 63 -4.70 5.47 8.16
CA PHE A 63 -4.47 6.65 7.34
C PHE A 63 -3.62 7.70 8.08
N ILE A 64 -3.88 7.92 9.37
CA ILE A 64 -3.06 8.81 10.21
C ILE A 64 -1.63 8.27 10.32
N PHE A 65 -1.44 6.97 10.56
CA PHE A 65 -0.10 6.36 10.59
C PHE A 65 0.65 6.50 9.26
N VAL A 66 -0.04 6.37 8.14
CA VAL A 66 0.52 6.58 6.80
C VAL A 66 1.03 8.01 6.64
N VAL A 67 0.24 9.01 7.05
CA VAL A 67 0.62 10.42 7.00
C VAL A 67 1.78 10.72 7.95
N LEU A 68 1.76 10.18 9.17
CA LEU A 68 2.85 10.36 10.14
C LEU A 68 4.15 9.71 9.67
N ALA A 69 4.09 8.54 9.04
CA ALA A 69 5.25 7.90 8.44
C ALA A 69 5.82 8.74 7.29
N TYR A 70 4.95 9.33 6.47
CA TYR A 70 5.35 10.27 5.42
C TYR A 70 6.11 11.48 5.99
N GLU A 71 5.54 12.16 6.99
CA GLU A 71 6.16 13.32 7.63
C GLU A 71 7.52 12.95 8.26
N ALA A 72 7.59 11.81 8.95
CA ALA A 72 8.82 11.34 9.58
C ALA A 72 9.94 11.09 8.56
N VAL A 73 9.63 10.49 7.41
CA VAL A 73 10.61 10.23 6.34
C VAL A 73 11.03 11.55 5.68
N THR A 74 10.08 12.45 5.42
CA THR A 74 10.32 13.76 4.78
C THR A 74 11.19 14.67 5.65
N ILE A 75 10.98 14.69 6.96
CA ILE A 75 11.79 15.48 7.91
C ILE A 75 13.21 14.91 8.01
N ARG A 76 13.36 13.58 7.98
CA ARG A 76 14.62 12.89 8.28
C ARG A 76 15.53 12.74 7.06
N LEU A 77 14.99 12.70 5.85
CA LEU A 77 15.77 12.52 4.62
C LEU A 77 15.68 13.78 3.76
N LYS A 78 16.79 14.52 3.67
CA LYS A 78 16.99 15.63 2.73
C LYS A 78 18.01 15.23 1.66
N GLY A 79 17.75 15.55 0.39
CA GLY A 79 18.66 15.29 -0.75
C GLY A 79 18.11 14.28 -1.79
N GLU A 80 18.84 14.02 -2.88
CA GLU A 80 18.37 13.17 -4.00
C GLU A 80 18.08 11.72 -3.58
N MET A 81 18.90 11.13 -2.69
CA MET A 81 18.66 9.79 -2.14
C MET A 81 17.38 9.71 -1.29
N ALA A 82 16.87 10.84 -0.80
CA ALA A 82 15.60 10.90 -0.08
C ALA A 82 14.43 10.56 -1.01
N SER A 83 14.48 10.98 -2.28
CA SER A 83 13.38 10.80 -3.23
C SER A 83 13.13 9.34 -3.56
N ILE A 84 14.19 8.55 -3.72
CA ILE A 84 14.13 7.11 -3.98
C ILE A 84 13.59 6.36 -2.76
N VAL A 85 14.07 6.69 -1.55
CA VAL A 85 13.57 6.07 -0.32
C VAL A 85 12.11 6.44 -0.07
N LEU A 86 11.75 7.70 -0.28
CA LEU A 86 10.36 8.17 -0.21
C LEU A 86 9.48 7.40 -1.20
N PHE A 87 9.94 7.15 -2.43
CA PHE A 87 9.18 6.37 -3.42
C PHE A 87 8.84 4.96 -2.91
N PHE A 88 9.82 4.23 -2.34
CA PHE A 88 9.55 2.89 -1.79
C PHE A 88 8.63 2.92 -0.57
N VAL A 89 8.79 3.93 0.29
CA VAL A 89 7.88 4.15 1.43
C VAL A 89 6.46 4.40 0.91
N TYR A 90 6.29 5.29 -0.07
CA TYR A 90 5.00 5.56 -0.71
C TYR A 90 4.38 4.32 -1.32
N LEU A 91 5.18 3.51 -2.02
CA LEU A 91 4.71 2.28 -2.65
C LEU A 91 4.15 1.31 -1.61
N CYS A 92 4.88 1.10 -0.51
CA CYS A 92 4.42 0.26 0.60
C CYS A 92 3.16 0.80 1.27
N LEU A 93 3.12 2.11 1.55
CA LEU A 93 1.96 2.76 2.17
C LEU A 93 0.73 2.73 1.25
N ALA A 94 0.90 2.94 -0.05
CA ALA A 94 -0.17 2.91 -1.04
C ALA A 94 -0.78 1.51 -1.18
N VAL A 95 0.04 0.48 -1.24
CA VAL A 95 -0.42 -0.92 -1.25
C VAL A 95 -1.22 -1.22 0.02
N PHE A 96 -0.72 -0.80 1.18
CA PHE A 96 -1.41 -1.02 2.45
C PHE A 96 -2.76 -0.30 2.51
N ALA A 97 -2.80 0.97 2.08
CA ALA A 97 -4.02 1.75 1.97
C ALA A 97 -5.04 1.10 1.01
N LEU A 98 -4.58 0.54 -0.12
CA LEU A 98 -5.43 -0.14 -1.09
C LEU A 98 -6.15 -1.34 -0.47
N PHE A 99 -5.44 -2.17 0.31
CA PHE A 99 -6.07 -3.33 0.96
C PHE A 99 -7.09 -2.92 2.03
N ILE A 100 -6.79 -1.90 2.83
CA ILE A 100 -7.73 -1.37 3.83
C ILE A 100 -8.97 -0.79 3.15
N PHE A 101 -8.77 0.04 2.12
CA PHE A 101 -9.87 0.64 1.39
C PHE A 101 -10.75 -0.43 0.74
N GLY A 102 -10.14 -1.44 0.10
CA GLY A 102 -10.85 -2.60 -0.44
C GLY A 102 -11.66 -3.34 0.63
N ASP A 103 -11.12 -3.53 1.83
CA ASP A 103 -11.82 -4.20 2.93
C ASP A 103 -13.01 -3.40 3.47
N ILE A 104 -12.92 -2.07 3.48
CA ILE A 104 -14.03 -1.16 3.83
C ILE A 104 -15.11 -1.24 2.75
N VAL A 105 -14.75 -1.11 1.48
CA VAL A 105 -15.68 -1.18 0.33
C VAL A 105 -16.42 -2.51 0.30
N ILE A 106 -15.71 -3.63 0.46
CA ILE A 106 -16.32 -4.98 0.52
C ILE A 106 -17.28 -5.08 1.71
N SER A 107 -16.91 -4.52 2.88
CA SER A 107 -17.78 -4.50 4.05
C SER A 107 -19.06 -3.70 3.81
N ILE A 108 -18.95 -2.50 3.22
CA ILE A 108 -20.12 -1.65 2.88
C ILE A 108 -21.00 -2.36 1.86
N TYR A 109 -20.42 -2.93 0.81
CA TYR A 109 -21.17 -3.67 -0.21
C TYR A 109 -21.96 -4.84 0.38
N LYS A 110 -21.35 -5.62 1.28
CA LYS A 110 -22.02 -6.73 1.97
C LYS A 110 -23.20 -6.27 2.83
N VAL A 111 -23.19 -5.04 3.33
CA VAL A 111 -24.23 -4.48 4.19
C VAL A 111 -25.36 -3.89 3.36
N LEU A 112 -25.03 -3.20 2.26
CA LEU A 112 -26.01 -2.64 1.33
C LEU A 112 -26.77 -3.71 0.53
N LYS A 113 -26.15 -4.86 0.27
CA LYS A 113 -26.79 -6.00 -0.43
C LYS A 113 -27.63 -6.87 0.50
N LYS A 114 -27.65 -6.56 1.79
CA LYS A 114 -28.44 -7.27 2.81
C LYS A 114 -29.65 -6.44 3.17
#